data_AF-A0A0N4YI42-F1
#
_entry.id   AF-A0A0N4YI42-F1
#
_cell.length_a   1.000
_cell.length_b   1.000
_cell.length_c   1.000
_cell.angle_alpha   90.00
_cell.angle_beta   90.00
_cell.angle_gamma   90.00
#
_symmetry.space_group_name_H-M   'P 1'
#
loop_
_entity.id
_entity.type
_entity.pdbx_description
1 polymer ?
#
loop_
_entity_poly.entity_id
_entity_poly.type
_entity_poly.pdbx_seq_one_letter_code
_entity_poly.pdbx_strand_id
1 'polypeptide(L)'
;MEIQVQFNELLGLNPDLYWRNGTVLNQQINKLLAMNTTELVKVCNARTQFYQCLGTSYYACMNLFNILDTSDPDFTNAFDYTRTYIGLEFMCNAGFEGEFDPSLLVEVVTQWTCLYSVQTTKGYTDCMNKFTYNVAPANFCNLVDQTGQCLSAAYMSSCADKGAAWYGCENFRFTFDQTCWGLRCNVPQN
;
A
#
# COMPACT_ATOMS: atom_id res chain seq x y z
N MET A 1 -9.32 4.46 19.16
CA MET A 1 -9.15 2.99 19.07
C MET A 1 -10.40 2.30 18.56
N GLU A 2 -11.60 2.79 18.90
CA GLU A 2 -12.89 2.22 18.46
C GLU A 2 -13.06 2.09 16.93
N ILE A 3 -12.58 3.06 16.14
CA ILE A 3 -12.65 3.00 14.66
C ILE A 3 -11.79 1.85 14.09
N GLN A 4 -10.63 1.56 14.69
CA GLN A 4 -9.78 0.43 14.30
C GLN A 4 -10.46 -0.91 14.61
N VAL A 5 -11.08 -1.01 15.77
CA VAL A 5 -11.83 -2.21 16.19
C VAL A 5 -12.93 -2.51 15.17
N GLN A 6 -13.73 -1.51 14.79
CA GLN A 6 -14.79 -1.68 13.79
C GLN A 6 -14.25 -2.14 12.44
N PHE A 7 -13.14 -1.56 11.95
CA PHE A 7 -12.50 -2.02 10.71
C PHE A 7 -12.08 -3.50 10.81
N ASN A 8 -11.46 -3.90 11.92
CA ASN A 8 -11.04 -5.27 12.15
C ASN A 8 -12.25 -6.22 12.16
N GLU A 9 -13.32 -5.86 12.88
CA GLU A 9 -14.55 -6.66 12.98
C GLU A 9 -15.26 -6.85 11.64
N LEU A 10 -15.35 -5.80 10.81
CA LEU A 10 -15.91 -5.87 9.46
C LEU A 10 -15.20 -6.89 8.57
N LEU A 11 -13.93 -7.14 8.84
CA LEU A 11 -13.07 -8.05 8.09
C LEU A 11 -12.82 -9.39 8.81
N GLY A 12 -13.45 -9.61 9.98
CA GLY A 12 -13.25 -10.80 10.80
C GLY A 12 -11.84 -10.94 11.37
N LEU A 13 -11.13 -9.83 11.55
CA LEU A 13 -9.79 -9.77 12.15
C LEU A 13 -9.89 -9.64 13.67
N ASN A 14 -8.76 -9.86 14.36
CA ASN A 14 -8.71 -9.63 15.81
C ASN A 14 -8.88 -8.13 16.12
N PRO A 15 -9.86 -7.73 16.96
CA PRO A 15 -10.13 -6.33 17.28
C PRO A 15 -8.94 -5.61 17.95
N ASP A 16 -8.06 -6.34 18.62
CA ASP A 16 -6.89 -5.78 19.32
C ASP A 16 -5.70 -5.48 18.41
N LEU A 17 -5.82 -5.67 17.08
CA LEU A 17 -4.77 -5.31 16.12
C LEU A 17 -4.80 -3.82 15.79
N TYR A 18 -3.70 -3.14 16.05
CA TYR A 18 -3.48 -1.73 15.70
C TYR A 18 -2.02 -1.50 15.28
N TRP A 19 -1.57 -0.25 15.22
CA TRP A 19 -0.24 0.12 14.73
C TRP A 19 0.94 -0.60 15.39
N ARG A 20 0.82 -1.04 16.67
CA ARG A 20 1.87 -1.84 17.34
C ARG A 20 1.99 -3.27 16.79
N ASN A 21 0.97 -3.74 16.07
CA ASN A 21 0.93 -5.06 15.44
C ASN A 21 0.79 -4.92 13.92
N GLY A 22 1.32 -3.83 13.34
CA GLY A 22 1.16 -3.49 11.93
C GLY A 22 1.60 -4.61 10.98
N THR A 23 2.66 -5.35 11.29
CA THR A 23 3.08 -6.50 10.47
C THR A 23 2.03 -7.61 10.45
N VAL A 24 1.45 -7.95 11.60
CA VAL A 24 0.40 -8.98 11.70
C VAL A 24 -0.86 -8.52 10.98
N LEU A 25 -1.25 -7.25 11.16
CA LEU A 25 -2.39 -6.66 10.48
C LEU A 25 -2.20 -6.68 8.96
N ASN A 26 -1.02 -6.27 8.48
CA ASN A 26 -0.66 -6.30 7.06
C ASN A 26 -0.76 -7.72 6.48
N GLN A 27 -0.24 -8.73 7.18
CA GLN A 27 -0.32 -10.13 6.77
C GLN A 27 -1.77 -10.63 6.67
N GLN A 28 -2.62 -10.29 7.64
CA GLN A 28 -4.02 -10.70 7.64
C GLN A 28 -4.82 -10.05 6.50
N ILE A 29 -4.61 -8.75 6.28
CA ILE A 29 -5.25 -8.03 5.17
C ILE A 29 -4.76 -8.58 3.83
N ASN A 30 -3.45 -8.81 3.66
CA ASN A 30 -2.91 -9.41 2.44
C ASN A 30 -3.51 -10.79 2.19
N LYS A 31 -3.75 -11.60 3.23
CA LYS A 31 -4.44 -12.88 3.09
C LYS A 31 -5.87 -12.72 2.56
N LEU A 32 -6.61 -11.69 2.99
CA LEU A 32 -7.94 -11.39 2.45
C LEU A 32 -7.85 -10.99 0.98
N LEU A 33 -6.94 -10.07 0.69
CA LEU A 33 -6.68 -9.58 -0.66
C LEU A 33 -6.26 -10.70 -1.62
N ALA A 34 -5.53 -11.72 -1.14
CA ALA A 34 -5.11 -12.87 -1.93
C ALA A 34 -6.24 -13.79 -2.42
N MET A 35 -7.40 -13.77 -1.76
CA MET A 35 -8.40 -14.82 -1.95
C MET A 35 -9.14 -14.69 -3.27
N ASN A 36 -9.76 -13.54 -3.51
CA ASN A 36 -10.52 -13.24 -4.72
C ASN A 36 -10.93 -11.76 -4.74
N THR A 37 -11.48 -11.32 -5.86
CA THR A 37 -11.96 -9.95 -6.05
C THR A 37 -13.15 -9.60 -5.13
N THR A 38 -13.93 -10.59 -4.65
CA THR A 38 -15.00 -10.33 -3.66
C THR A 38 -14.43 -9.88 -2.32
N GLU A 39 -13.38 -10.54 -1.84
CA GLU A 39 -12.68 -10.14 -0.61
C GLU A 39 -11.95 -8.81 -0.79
N LEU A 40 -11.38 -8.54 -1.96
CA LEU A 40 -10.86 -7.21 -2.31
C LEU A 40 -11.93 -6.12 -2.15
N VAL A 41 -13.13 -6.32 -2.73
CA VAL A 41 -14.24 -5.36 -2.61
C VAL A 41 -14.68 -5.18 -1.16
N LYS A 42 -14.71 -6.25 -0.35
CA LYS A 42 -15.01 -6.16 1.08
C LYS A 42 -13.99 -5.31 1.84
N VAL A 43 -12.69 -5.55 1.60
CA VAL A 43 -11.60 -4.76 2.19
C VAL A 43 -11.71 -3.29 1.78
N CYS A 44 -12.02 -3.02 0.51
CA CYS A 44 -12.23 -1.65 0.04
C CYS A 44 -13.43 -0.96 0.69
N ASN A 45 -14.55 -1.66 0.84
CA ASN A 45 -15.72 -1.14 1.56
C ASN A 45 -15.40 -0.82 3.03
N ALA A 46 -14.68 -1.72 3.71
CA ALA A 46 -14.24 -1.51 5.09
C ALA A 46 -13.28 -0.30 5.20
N ARG A 47 -12.34 -0.15 4.25
CA ARG A 47 -11.45 1.01 4.20
C ARG A 47 -12.21 2.31 3.96
N THR A 48 -13.21 2.31 3.08
CA THR A 48 -14.04 3.50 2.83
C THR A 48 -14.79 3.93 4.09
N GLN A 49 -15.37 2.98 4.84
CA GLN A 49 -15.99 3.29 6.13
C GLN A 49 -14.97 3.81 7.15
N PHE A 50 -13.80 3.17 7.24
CA PHE A 50 -12.72 3.61 8.12
C PHE A 50 -12.27 5.05 7.83
N TYR A 51 -12.10 5.40 6.54
CA TYR A 51 -11.82 6.77 6.11
C TYR A 51 -12.94 7.74 6.48
N GLN A 52 -14.20 7.38 6.23
CA GLN A 52 -15.36 8.22 6.57
C GLN A 52 -15.48 8.47 8.08
N CYS A 53 -15.22 7.47 8.91
CA CYS A 53 -15.24 7.59 10.36
C CYS A 53 -14.12 8.50 10.90
N LEU A 54 -12.92 8.44 10.31
CA LEU A 54 -11.80 9.30 10.71
C LEU A 54 -11.90 10.72 10.13
N GLY A 55 -12.52 10.87 8.97
CA GLY A 55 -12.69 12.14 8.27
C GLY A 55 -11.36 12.87 8.08
N THR A 56 -11.31 14.14 8.50
CA THR A 56 -10.12 15.00 8.37
C THR A 56 -8.91 14.52 9.16
N SER A 57 -9.11 13.63 10.15
CA SER A 57 -8.00 13.10 10.96
C SER A 57 -7.28 11.94 10.29
N TYR A 58 -7.84 11.37 9.21
CA TYR A 58 -7.33 10.15 8.58
C TYR A 58 -5.83 10.24 8.23
N TYR A 59 -5.42 11.26 7.48
CA TYR A 59 -4.02 11.38 7.04
C TYR A 59 -3.07 11.61 8.22
N ALA A 60 -3.49 12.35 9.24
CA ALA A 60 -2.69 12.53 10.44
C ALA A 60 -2.54 11.20 11.21
N CYS A 61 -3.59 10.38 11.31
CA CYS A 61 -3.55 9.08 11.96
C CYS A 61 -2.75 8.03 11.20
N MET A 62 -2.77 8.09 9.85
CA MET A 62 -2.04 7.14 9.00
C MET A 62 -0.61 7.59 8.68
N ASN A 63 -0.20 8.78 9.10
CA ASN A 63 1.14 9.30 8.85
C ASN A 63 2.19 8.53 9.68
N LEU A 64 3.19 7.98 8.99
CA LEU A 64 4.27 7.21 9.62
C LEU A 64 4.99 8.00 10.72
N PHE A 65 5.35 9.26 10.47
CA PHE A 65 6.09 10.08 11.43
C PHE A 65 5.26 10.39 12.68
N ASN A 66 3.96 10.61 12.53
CA ASN A 66 3.07 10.80 13.69
C ASN A 66 2.97 9.53 14.55
N ILE A 67 3.00 8.34 13.94
CA ILE A 67 3.02 7.07 14.67
C ILE A 67 4.38 6.86 15.37
N LEU A 68 5.48 7.21 14.69
CA LEU A 68 6.83 7.11 15.26
C LEU A 68 7.12 8.12 16.37
N ASP A 69 6.35 9.21 16.46
CA ASP A 69 6.44 10.21 17.54
C ASP A 69 5.75 9.75 18.85
N THR A 70 5.27 8.51 18.91
CA THR A 70 4.68 7.92 20.13
C THR A 70 5.73 7.31 21.06
N SER A 71 5.34 7.00 22.30
CA SER A 71 6.23 6.30 23.23
C SER A 71 6.48 4.85 22.78
N ASP A 72 7.76 4.51 22.59
CA ASP A 72 8.26 3.20 22.13
C ASP A 72 7.94 2.88 20.66
N PRO A 73 8.61 3.58 19.70
CA PRO A 73 8.36 3.39 18.27
C PRO A 73 9.04 2.14 17.73
N ASP A 74 8.24 1.20 17.23
CA ASP A 74 8.68 0.10 16.36
C ASP A 74 8.51 0.53 14.90
N PHE A 75 9.63 0.80 14.23
CA PHE A 75 9.62 1.25 12.85
C PHE A 75 8.96 0.24 11.89
N THR A 76 9.21 -1.04 12.06
CA THR A 76 8.69 -2.09 11.16
C THR A 76 7.17 -2.16 11.28
N ASN A 77 6.64 -2.23 12.50
CA ASN A 77 5.21 -2.28 12.72
C ASN A 77 4.51 -0.98 12.30
N ALA A 78 5.08 0.19 12.62
CA ALA A 78 4.52 1.47 12.19
C ALA A 78 4.51 1.60 10.67
N PHE A 79 5.59 1.21 10.00
CA PHE A 79 5.70 1.22 8.55
C PHE A 79 4.68 0.28 7.90
N ASP A 80 4.57 -0.97 8.39
CA ASP A 80 3.62 -1.95 7.88
C ASP A 80 2.18 -1.49 8.08
N TYR A 81 1.87 -0.84 9.19
CA TYR A 81 0.56 -0.27 9.45
C TYR A 81 0.23 0.87 8.47
N THR A 82 1.11 1.87 8.34
CA THR A 82 0.91 3.00 7.42
C THR A 82 0.79 2.53 5.98
N ARG A 83 1.70 1.69 5.48
CA ARG A 83 1.67 1.22 4.09
C ARG A 83 0.43 0.38 3.79
N THR A 84 -0.13 -0.29 4.80
CA THR A 84 -1.38 -1.05 4.63
C THR A 84 -2.53 -0.12 4.32
N TYR A 85 -2.80 0.89 5.14
CA TYR A 85 -3.97 1.76 4.94
C TYR A 85 -3.82 2.68 3.74
N ILE A 86 -2.63 3.24 3.52
CA ILE A 86 -2.38 4.10 2.36
C ILE A 86 -2.31 3.27 1.07
N GLY A 87 -1.77 2.05 1.13
CA GLY A 87 -1.82 1.11 0.00
C GLY A 87 -3.26 0.69 -0.34
N LEU A 88 -4.09 0.41 0.67
CA LEU A 88 -5.52 0.15 0.46
C LEU A 88 -6.25 1.38 -0.11
N GLU A 89 -5.86 2.60 0.28
CA GLU A 89 -6.43 3.81 -0.31
C GLU A 89 -6.14 3.93 -1.80
N PHE A 90 -4.87 3.75 -2.18
CA PHE A 90 -4.50 3.73 -3.59
C PHE A 90 -5.28 2.63 -4.28
N MET A 91 -5.18 1.39 -3.79
CA MET A 91 -5.81 0.22 -4.39
C MET A 91 -7.32 0.38 -4.56
N CYS A 92 -8.03 0.98 -3.61
CA CYS A 92 -9.49 1.08 -3.59
C CYS A 92 -10.06 2.35 -4.22
N ASN A 93 -9.26 3.41 -4.45
CA ASN A 93 -9.71 4.64 -5.10
C ASN A 93 -8.95 4.89 -6.42
N ALA A 94 -7.63 5.10 -6.35
CA ALA A 94 -6.81 5.49 -7.50
C ALA A 94 -6.41 4.32 -8.42
N GLY A 95 -6.38 3.09 -7.89
CA GLY A 95 -6.23 1.86 -8.67
C GLY A 95 -7.49 1.48 -9.47
N PHE A 96 -8.60 2.19 -9.22
CA PHE A 96 -9.88 2.01 -9.91
C PHE A 96 -10.27 3.21 -10.78
N GLU A 97 -9.77 4.42 -10.51
CA GLU A 97 -10.00 5.64 -11.30
C GLU A 97 -8.69 6.34 -11.69
N GLY A 98 -8.15 6.00 -12.85
CA GLY A 98 -7.14 6.79 -13.54
C GLY A 98 -7.80 7.87 -14.40
N GLU A 99 -7.76 9.14 -13.97
CA GLU A 99 -8.19 10.31 -14.77
C GLU A 99 -7.43 10.46 -16.10
N PHE A 100 -6.29 9.79 -16.27
CA PHE A 100 -5.42 9.92 -17.45
C PHE A 100 -5.59 8.82 -18.50
N ASP A 101 -6.20 7.67 -18.18
CA ASP A 101 -6.52 6.61 -19.16
C ASP A 101 -7.62 5.66 -18.65
N PRO A 102 -8.85 5.70 -19.24
CA PRO A 102 -9.95 4.82 -18.87
C PRO A 102 -9.70 3.32 -19.10
N SER A 103 -8.64 2.93 -19.81
CA SER A 103 -8.30 1.51 -20.05
C SER A 103 -7.53 0.86 -18.90
N LEU A 104 -6.87 1.65 -18.03
CA LEU A 104 -6.15 1.15 -16.84
C LEU A 104 -7.09 0.78 -15.68
N LEU A 105 -8.34 1.27 -15.70
CA LEU A 105 -9.38 1.04 -14.68
C LEU A 105 -9.75 -0.45 -14.51
N VAL A 106 -9.61 -1.20 -15.59
CA VAL A 106 -9.99 -2.61 -15.68
C VAL A 106 -8.84 -3.51 -15.21
N GLU A 107 -7.60 -3.03 -15.25
CA GLU A 107 -6.40 -3.86 -15.06
C GLU A 107 -6.22 -4.35 -13.62
N VAL A 108 -6.49 -3.53 -12.60
CA VAL A 108 -6.30 -3.98 -11.19
C VAL A 108 -7.24 -5.12 -10.83
N VAL A 109 -8.51 -5.09 -11.27
CA VAL A 109 -9.48 -6.16 -10.98
C VAL A 109 -9.27 -7.37 -11.91
N THR A 110 -8.98 -7.13 -13.19
CA THR A 110 -8.82 -8.22 -14.16
C THR A 110 -7.48 -8.94 -14.06
N GLN A 111 -6.44 -8.26 -13.59
CA GLN A 111 -5.10 -8.82 -13.38
C GLN A 111 -4.75 -8.96 -11.88
N TRP A 112 -5.73 -8.82 -10.97
CA TRP A 112 -5.49 -8.84 -9.52
C TRP A 112 -4.65 -10.03 -9.08
N THR A 113 -4.95 -11.22 -9.62
CA THR A 113 -4.19 -12.45 -9.36
C THR A 113 -2.71 -12.29 -9.70
N CYS A 114 -2.38 -11.65 -10.83
CA CYS A 114 -0.99 -11.37 -11.19
C CYS A 114 -0.37 -10.33 -10.24
N LEU A 115 -1.01 -9.15 -10.13
CA LEU A 115 -0.50 -8.02 -9.34
C LEU A 115 -0.23 -8.41 -7.88
N TYR A 116 -1.13 -9.20 -7.29
CA TYR A 116 -0.97 -9.70 -5.93
C TYR A 116 0.19 -10.70 -5.84
N SER A 117 0.30 -11.63 -6.80
CA SER A 117 1.36 -12.65 -6.79
C SER A 117 2.78 -12.06 -6.84
N VAL A 118 2.95 -10.86 -7.44
CA VAL A 118 4.25 -10.18 -7.52
C VAL A 118 4.86 -9.98 -6.14
N GLN A 119 4.05 -9.75 -5.11
CA GLN A 119 4.52 -9.52 -3.74
C GLN A 119 5.28 -10.73 -3.15
N THR A 120 5.05 -11.92 -3.69
CA THR A 120 5.74 -13.16 -3.29
C THR A 120 7.02 -13.42 -4.06
N THR A 121 7.30 -12.62 -5.11
CA THR A 121 8.47 -12.81 -5.95
C THR A 121 9.73 -12.30 -5.26
N LYS A 122 10.86 -12.88 -5.65
CA LYS A 122 12.18 -12.40 -5.23
C LYS A 122 12.41 -10.94 -5.63
N GLY A 123 11.98 -10.54 -6.83
CA GLY A 123 12.12 -9.16 -7.31
C GLY A 123 11.46 -8.15 -6.37
N TYR A 124 10.21 -8.40 -5.98
CA TYR A 124 9.52 -7.56 -5.01
C TYR A 124 10.22 -7.53 -3.65
N THR A 125 10.57 -8.71 -3.12
CA THR A 125 11.17 -8.84 -1.79
C THR A 125 12.53 -8.14 -1.73
N ASP A 126 13.34 -8.22 -2.79
CA ASP A 126 14.62 -7.53 -2.89
C ASP A 126 14.44 -6.00 -2.90
N CYS A 127 13.45 -5.48 -3.63
CA CYS A 127 13.13 -4.04 -3.63
C CYS A 127 12.75 -3.55 -2.22
N MET A 128 11.84 -4.28 -1.55
CA MET A 128 11.38 -3.93 -0.21
C MET A 128 12.50 -4.02 0.83
N ASN A 129 13.31 -5.08 0.79
CA ASN A 129 14.47 -5.23 1.67
C ASN A 129 15.47 -4.09 1.48
N LYS A 130 15.75 -3.71 0.23
CA LYS A 130 16.65 -2.58 -0.05
C LYS A 130 16.12 -1.29 0.57
N PHE A 131 14.82 -1.04 0.51
CA PHE A 131 14.21 0.10 1.21
C PHE A 131 14.38 -0.02 2.73
N THR A 132 13.88 -1.11 3.32
CA THR A 132 13.87 -1.31 4.77
C THR A 132 15.27 -1.23 5.41
N TYR A 133 16.30 -1.76 4.76
CA TYR A 133 17.66 -1.78 5.33
C TYR A 133 18.49 -0.52 5.08
N ASN A 134 18.10 0.33 4.12
CA ASN A 134 18.91 1.49 3.73
C ASN A 134 18.19 2.84 3.93
N VAL A 135 16.92 2.82 4.36
CA VAL A 135 16.15 4.03 4.58
C VAL A 135 16.70 4.80 5.77
N ALA A 136 17.01 6.07 5.54
CA ALA A 136 17.45 7.02 6.54
C ALA A 136 16.85 8.40 6.25
N PRO A 137 16.74 9.30 7.24
CA PRO A 137 16.19 10.63 7.01
C PRO A 137 16.89 11.40 5.86
N ALA A 138 18.21 11.25 5.73
CA ALA A 138 19.01 11.95 4.73
C ALA A 138 18.77 11.49 3.27
N ASN A 139 18.26 10.27 3.06
CA ASN A 139 18.04 9.70 1.72
C ASN A 139 16.59 9.28 1.47
N PHE A 140 15.67 9.57 2.40
CA PHE A 140 14.32 9.01 2.44
C PHE A 140 13.59 9.08 1.09
N CYS A 141 13.37 10.29 0.57
CA CYS A 141 12.62 10.45 -0.69
C CYS A 141 13.36 9.93 -1.93
N ASN A 142 14.69 9.96 -1.92
CA ASN A 142 15.47 9.35 -3.00
C ASN A 142 15.31 7.82 -2.99
N LEU A 143 15.28 7.21 -1.80
CA LEU A 143 15.09 5.77 -1.67
C LEU A 143 13.64 5.37 -1.96
N VAL A 144 12.66 6.23 -1.66
CA VAL A 144 11.26 6.02 -2.08
C VAL A 144 11.18 5.94 -3.61
N ASP A 145 11.77 6.90 -4.32
CA ASP A 145 11.80 6.91 -5.79
C ASP A 145 12.48 5.67 -6.38
N GLN A 146 13.68 5.35 -5.89
CA GLN A 146 14.41 4.15 -6.33
C GLN A 146 13.61 2.86 -6.09
N THR A 147 12.92 2.77 -4.96
CA THR A 147 12.11 1.60 -4.62
C THR A 147 10.87 1.50 -5.49
N GLY A 148 10.20 2.63 -5.77
CA GLY A 148 9.10 2.69 -6.73
C GLY A 148 9.52 2.20 -8.12
N GLN A 149 10.66 2.65 -8.63
CA GLN A 149 11.20 2.19 -9.91
C GLN A 149 11.58 0.69 -9.90
N CYS A 150 12.15 0.20 -8.80
CA CYS A 150 12.46 -1.22 -8.61
C CYS A 150 11.18 -2.07 -8.65
N LEU A 151 10.13 -1.62 -7.95
CA LEU A 151 8.82 -2.28 -7.96
C LEU A 151 8.18 -2.22 -9.34
N SER A 152 8.32 -1.11 -10.07
CA SER A 152 7.88 -1.03 -11.46
C SER A 152 8.47 -2.14 -12.32
N ALA A 153 9.79 -2.35 -12.22
CA ALA A 153 10.48 -3.41 -12.95
C ALA A 153 10.03 -4.81 -12.51
N ALA A 154 9.85 -5.03 -11.20
CA ALA A 154 9.37 -6.31 -10.68
C ALA A 154 7.98 -6.66 -11.22
N TYR A 155 7.06 -5.70 -11.21
CA TYR A 155 5.70 -5.88 -11.74
C TYR A 155 5.69 -6.04 -13.27
N MET A 156 6.46 -5.23 -14.01
CA MET A 156 6.63 -5.38 -15.46
C MET A 156 7.12 -6.79 -15.82
N SER A 157 8.14 -7.28 -15.12
CA SER A 157 8.72 -8.61 -15.39
C SER A 157 7.78 -9.77 -15.07
N SER A 158 6.90 -9.60 -14.07
CA SER A 158 6.02 -10.66 -13.59
C SER A 158 4.72 -10.74 -14.39
N CYS A 159 4.14 -9.59 -14.75
CA CYS A 159 2.85 -9.53 -15.44
C CYS A 159 2.98 -9.22 -16.94
N ALA A 160 4.18 -8.87 -17.42
CA ALA A 160 4.44 -8.48 -18.81
C ALA A 160 3.51 -7.34 -19.30
N ASP A 161 3.13 -6.45 -18.38
CA ASP A 161 2.11 -5.43 -18.57
C ASP A 161 2.61 -4.08 -18.03
N LYS A 162 2.40 -3.03 -18.84
CA LYS A 162 2.88 -1.68 -18.54
C LYS A 162 2.07 -1.01 -17.44
N GLY A 163 0.78 -1.30 -17.35
CA GLY A 163 -0.07 -0.84 -16.27
C GLY A 163 0.26 -1.56 -14.95
N ALA A 164 0.63 -2.83 -14.98
CA ALA A 164 1.20 -3.51 -13.82
C ALA A 164 2.48 -2.83 -13.33
N ALA A 165 3.38 -2.45 -14.26
CA ALA A 165 4.60 -1.71 -13.93
C ALA A 165 4.29 -0.35 -13.28
N TRP A 166 3.32 0.39 -13.82
CA TRP A 166 2.88 1.64 -13.24
C TRP A 166 2.26 1.44 -11.85
N TYR A 167 1.36 0.47 -11.72
CA TYR A 167 0.70 0.10 -10.47
C TYR A 167 1.70 -0.24 -9.37
N GLY A 168 2.69 -1.08 -9.65
CA GLY A 168 3.70 -1.48 -8.66
C GLY A 168 4.47 -0.30 -8.08
N CYS A 169 4.77 0.69 -8.91
CA CYS A 169 5.42 1.92 -8.47
C CYS A 169 4.46 2.83 -7.70
N GLU A 170 3.26 3.11 -8.23
CA GLU A 170 2.31 4.04 -7.60
C GLU A 170 1.82 3.52 -6.26
N ASN A 171 1.50 2.22 -6.15
CA ASN A 171 1.06 1.61 -4.90
C ASN A 171 2.07 1.81 -3.76
N PHE A 172 3.36 1.82 -4.06
CA PHE A 172 4.40 2.12 -3.08
C PHE A 172 4.60 3.63 -2.88
N ARG A 173 4.76 4.40 -3.96
CA ARG A 173 5.00 5.84 -3.93
C ARG A 173 3.90 6.59 -3.19
N PHE A 174 2.63 6.19 -3.40
CA PHE A 174 1.45 6.82 -2.81
C PHE A 174 1.49 6.80 -1.27
N THR A 175 2.13 5.78 -0.67
CA THR A 175 2.40 5.71 0.78
C THR A 175 3.13 6.94 1.32
N PHE A 176 3.91 7.61 0.47
CA PHE A 176 4.78 8.71 0.86
C PHE A 176 4.47 10.01 0.13
N ASP A 177 3.35 10.12 -0.59
CA ASP A 177 3.04 11.30 -1.42
C ASP A 177 3.03 12.62 -0.61
N GLN A 178 2.56 12.56 0.64
CA GLN A 178 2.56 13.71 1.54
C GLN A 178 3.93 14.08 2.11
N THR A 179 4.91 13.17 2.06
CA THR A 179 6.28 13.41 2.55
C THR A 179 7.23 13.72 1.40
N CYS A 180 7.10 13.02 0.29
CA CYS A 180 8.00 13.05 -0.86
C CYS A 180 7.28 13.63 -2.08
N TRP A 181 7.13 14.94 -2.07
CA TRP A 181 6.39 15.69 -3.08
C TRP A 181 7.10 15.64 -4.44
N GLY A 182 6.32 15.46 -5.51
CA GLY A 182 6.80 15.57 -6.89
C GLY A 182 7.38 14.28 -7.48
N LEU A 183 7.43 13.18 -6.73
CA LEU A 183 7.76 11.87 -7.29
C LEU A 183 6.65 11.39 -8.25
N ARG A 184 7.03 10.75 -9.35
CA ARG A 184 6.11 10.25 -10.39
C ARG A 184 6.50 8.86 -10.83
N CYS A 185 5.51 7.97 -10.96
CA CYS A 185 5.70 6.70 -11.63
C CYS A 185 5.29 6.85 -13.09
N ASN A 186 6.28 6.83 -13.98
CA ASN A 186 6.01 6.88 -15.42
C ASN A 186 5.73 5.48 -15.93
N VAL A 187 4.79 5.37 -16.88
CA VAL A 187 4.63 4.14 -17.67
C VAL A 187 5.89 3.94 -18.50
N PRO A 188 6.55 2.76 -18.46
CA PRO A 188 7.73 2.51 -19.28
C PRO A 188 7.43 2.74 -20.77
N GLN A 189 8.11 3.72 -21.38
CA GLN A 189 8.04 3.93 -22.83
C GLN A 189 8.90 2.86 -23.52
N ASN A 190 8.39 2.33 -24.65
CA ASN A 190 9.08 1.29 -25.43
C ASN A 190 10.44 1.75 -25.94
#